data_AF-A0A960R2Z0-F1
#
_entry.id   AF-A0A960R2Z0-F1
#
_cell.length_a   1.000
_cell.length_b   1.000
_cell.length_c   1.000
_cell.angle_alpha   90.00
_cell.angle_beta   90.00
_cell.angle_gamma   90.00
#
_symmetry.space_group_name_H-M   'P 1'
#
loop_
_entity.id
_entity.type
_entity.pdbx_description
1 polymer ?
#
loop_
_entity_poly.entity_id
_entity_poly.type
_entity_poly.pdbx_seq_one_letter_code
_entity_poly.pdbx_strand_id
1 'polypeptide(L)' 'MKTDTSEKGLESLIMRHLTGSDGLFPADGSVLAEAKPAAAGTGWFAGAPAAYDREFAVDTEQLFAFLK' A
#
# COMPACT_ATOMS: atom_id res chain seq x y z
N MET A 1 -17.87 -10.57 20.88
CA MET A 1 -17.44 -9.48 19.98
C MET A 1 -17.86 -9.87 18.57
N LYS A 2 -18.62 -9.05 17.85
CA LYS A 2 -18.98 -9.34 16.45
C LYS A 2 -17.85 -8.81 15.57
N THR A 3 -17.27 -9.67 14.75
CA THR A 3 -16.31 -9.20 13.73
C THR A 3 -17.03 -8.23 12.81
N ASP A 4 -16.43 -7.07 12.57
CA ASP A 4 -16.94 -6.12 11.58
C ASP A 4 -16.76 -6.72 10.19
N THR A 5 -17.87 -7.11 9.56
CA THR A 5 -17.92 -7.68 8.21
C THR A 5 -18.45 -6.68 7.19
N SER A 6 -18.46 -5.38 7.51
CA SER A 6 -18.71 -4.33 6.51
C SER A 6 -17.57 -4.31 5.47
N GLU A 7 -17.81 -3.70 4.31
CA GLU A 7 -16.78 -3.54 3.27
C GLU A 7 -15.52 -2.87 3.82
N LYS A 8 -15.70 -1.77 4.57
CA LYS A 8 -14.60 -1.07 5.24
C LYS A 8 -13.87 -1.93 6.27
N GLY A 9 -14.61 -2.72 7.04
CA GLY A 9 -14.04 -3.64 8.02
C GLY A 9 -13.17 -4.72 7.36
N LEU A 10 -13.66 -5.31 6.27
CA LEU A 10 -12.91 -6.27 5.48
C LEU A 10 -11.69 -5.65 4.78
N GLU A 11 -11.86 -4.48 4.17
CA GLU A 11 -10.77 -3.73 3.53
C GLU A 11 -9.63 -3.44 4.52
N SER A 12 -9.96 -2.96 5.72
CA SER A 12 -8.97 -2.66 6.77
C SER A 12 -8.21 -3.93 7.19
N LEU A 13 -8.92 -5.05 7.36
CA LEU A 13 -8.30 -6.34 7.70
C LEU A 13 -7.37 -6.85 6.59
N ILE A 14 -7.79 -6.72 5.33
CA ILE A 14 -7.00 -7.13 4.17
C ILE A 14 -5.75 -6.26 4.06
N MET A 15 -5.88 -4.93 4.12
CA MET A 15 -4.76 -3.99 4.04
C MET A 15 -3.74 -4.30 5.14
N ARG A 16 -4.18 -4.41 6.40
CA ARG A 16 -3.29 -4.71 7.51
C ARG A 16 -2.58 -6.05 7.36
N HIS A 17 -3.28 -7.06 6.84
CA HIS A 17 -2.68 -8.38 6.62
C HIS A 17 -1.61 -8.34 5.52
N LEU A 18 -1.86 -7.63 4.41
CA LEU A 18 -0.96 -7.58 3.27
C LEU A 18 0.23 -6.64 3.50
N THR A 19 -0.04 -5.43 3.98
CA THR A 19 0.92 -4.33 4.02
C THR A 19 1.39 -3.96 5.42
N GLY A 20 0.74 -4.48 6.46
CA GLY A 20 0.99 -4.10 7.86
C GLY A 20 0.30 -2.81 8.30
N SER A 21 -0.43 -2.13 7.41
CA SER A 21 -1.10 -0.86 7.70
C SER A 21 -2.56 -0.87 7.25
N ASP A 22 -3.39 -0.01 7.84
CA ASP A 22 -4.83 0.08 7.51
C ASP A 22 -5.11 0.90 6.25
N GLY A 23 -4.12 1.16 5.39
CA GLY A 23 -4.31 1.90 4.14
C GLY A 23 -4.60 3.40 4.31
N LEU A 24 -4.45 3.96 5.51
CA LEU A 24 -4.45 5.41 5.73
C LEU A 24 -3.12 5.96 5.21
N PHE A 25 -3.06 6.24 3.91
CA PHE A 25 -1.89 6.84 3.27
C PHE A 25 -1.52 8.14 3.99
N PRO A 26 -0.23 8.36 4.34
CA PRO A 26 0.24 9.72 4.59
C PRO A 26 -0.03 10.53 3.31
N ALA A 27 -0.66 11.69 3.44
CA ALA A 27 -1.01 12.59 2.34
C ALA A 27 0.23 13.12 1.57
N ASP A 28 1.39 12.87 2.13
CA ASP A 28 2.71 13.28 1.76
C ASP A 28 3.42 12.07 1.13
N GLY A 29 3.26 11.96 -0.21
CA GLY A 29 3.86 10.99 -1.13
C GLY A 29 5.39 10.92 -1.07
N SER A 30 5.91 10.59 0.11
CA SER A 30 7.32 10.63 0.49
C SER A 30 7.86 9.25 0.80
N VAL A 31 7.15 8.19 0.41
CA VAL A 31 7.70 6.82 0.43
C VAL A 31 8.46 6.56 -0.86
N LEU A 32 9.43 7.43 -1.18
CA LEU A 32 10.27 7.39 -2.38
C LEU A 32 11.58 6.60 -2.21
N ALA A 33 11.67 5.80 -1.16
CA ALA A 33 12.68 4.76 -1.03
C ALA A 33 11.98 3.62 -0.32
N GLU A 34 12.31 2.37 -0.65
CA GLU A 34 11.77 1.16 -0.01
C GLU A 34 11.52 1.42 1.48
N ALA A 35 10.27 1.77 1.84
CA ALA A 35 9.84 1.56 3.20
C ALA A 35 9.78 0.05 3.25
N LYS A 36 10.87 -0.55 3.76
CA LYS A 36 10.96 -1.97 4.07
C LYS A 36 9.56 -2.37 4.55
N PRO A 37 8.89 -3.36 3.91
CA PRO A 37 7.56 -3.74 4.32
C PRO A 37 7.57 -3.79 5.83
N ALA A 38 6.61 -3.14 6.48
CA ALA A 38 6.54 -3.20 7.93
C ALA A 38 6.74 -4.68 8.31
N ALA A 39 7.55 -4.97 9.32
CA ALA A 39 7.86 -6.37 9.65
C ALA A 39 6.57 -7.20 9.92
N ALA A 40 5.44 -6.51 10.08
CA ALA A 40 4.09 -7.03 9.99
C ALA A 40 3.54 -6.90 8.54
N GLY A 41 3.12 -8.01 7.94
CA GLY A 41 2.52 -8.06 6.60
C GLY A 41 2.92 -9.35 5.86
N THR A 42 2.43 -9.57 4.64
CA THR A 42 2.83 -10.70 3.78
C THR A 42 3.83 -10.33 2.69
N GLY A 43 4.43 -9.13 2.79
CA GLY A 43 5.44 -8.63 1.85
C GLY A 43 4.91 -7.67 0.80
N TRP A 44 3.66 -7.23 0.91
CA TRP A 44 3.12 -6.15 0.07
C TRP A 44 3.41 -4.79 0.71
N PHE A 45 3.47 -3.75 -0.11
CA PHE A 45 3.58 -2.35 0.31
C PHE A 45 2.29 -1.60 -0.04
N ALA A 46 1.95 -0.60 0.77
CA ALA A 46 0.87 0.32 0.45
C ALA A 46 1.38 1.38 -0.55
N GLY A 47 1.04 1.22 -1.83
CA GLY A 47 1.44 2.16 -2.90
C GLY A 47 0.52 3.39 -3.00
N ALA A 48 0.97 4.43 -3.69
CA ALA A 48 0.19 5.66 -3.89
C ALA A 48 -0.66 5.57 -5.17
N PRO A 49 -2.01 5.67 -5.08
CA PRO A 49 -2.86 5.57 -6.28
C PRO A 49 -2.57 6.63 -7.35
N ALA A 50 -2.03 7.79 -6.95
CA ALA A 50 -1.66 8.87 -7.87
C ALA A 50 -0.43 8.56 -8.72
N ALA A 51 0.42 7.63 -8.29
CA ALA A 51 1.62 7.19 -9.02
C ALA A 51 1.33 6.07 -10.03
N TYR A 52 0.13 5.48 -9.98
CA TYR A 52 -0.27 4.37 -10.84
C TYR A 52 -0.69 4.86 -12.22
N ASP A 53 0.14 4.56 -13.22
CA ASP A 53 -0.18 4.76 -14.62
C ASP A 53 -1.10 3.63 -15.11
N ARG A 54 -2.29 4.01 -15.55
CA ARG A 54 -3.34 3.07 -16.00
C ARG A 54 -3.15 2.59 -17.44
N GLU A 55 -2.42 3.34 -18.26
CA GLU A 55 -2.14 2.96 -19.64
C GLU A 55 -1.14 1.81 -19.66
N PHE A 56 -0.13 1.86 -18.79
CA PHE A 56 0.94 0.86 -18.72
C PHE A 56 0.81 -0.11 -17.54
N ALA A 57 -0.19 0.07 -16.67
CA ALA A 57 -0.41 -0.71 -15.46
C ALA A 57 0.83 -0.78 -14.55
N VAL A 58 1.49 0.37 -14.36
CA VAL A 58 2.77 0.46 -13.64
C VAL A 58 2.73 1.56 -12.59
N ASP A 59 3.33 1.30 -11.43
CA ASP A 59 3.66 2.34 -10.46
C ASP A 59 4.94 3.05 -10.93
N THR A 60 4.79 4.29 -11.40
CA THR A 60 5.87 5.05 -12.02
C THR A 60 6.93 5.47 -11.01
N GLU A 61 6.55 5.82 -9.79
CA GLU A 61 7.50 6.17 -8.73
C GLU A 61 8.36 4.96 -8.35
N GLN A 62 7.74 3.79 -8.21
CA GLN A 62 8.49 2.56 -7.94
C GLN A 62 9.41 2.16 -9.08
N LEU A 63 8.95 2.26 -10.33
CA LEU A 63 9.78 1.95 -11.48
C LEU A 63 11.05 2.82 -11.50
N PHE A 64 10.90 4.12 -11.31
CA PHE A 64 12.05 5.03 -11.31
C PHE A 64 12.90 4.95 -10.03
N ALA A 65 12.36 4.46 -8.93
CA ALA A 65 13.16 4.12 -7.74
C ALA A 65 14.03 2.88 -7.99
N PHE A 66 13.49 1.84 -8.64
CA PHE A 66 14.22 0.61 -8.98
C PHE A 66 15.34 0.83 -10.02
N LEU A 67 15.12 1.73 -10.99
CA LEU A 67 16.06 1.98 -12.08
C LEU A 67 17.26 2.86 -11.70
N LYS A 68 17.28 3.44 -10.49
CA LYS A 68 18.40 4.23 -9.96
C LYS A 68 19.43 3.36 -9.29
#